data_AF-A0A4R0YFC2-F1
#
_entry.id   AF-A0A4R0YFC2-F1
#
_cell.length_a   1.000
_cell.length_b   1.000
_cell.length_c   1.000
_cell.angle_alpha   90.00
_cell.angle_beta   90.00
_cell.angle_gamma   90.00
#
_symmetry.space_group_name_H-M   'P 1'
#
loop_
_entity.id
_entity.type
_entity.pdbx_description
1 polymer ?
#
loop_
_entity_poly.entity_id
_entity_poly.type
_entity_poly.pdbx_seq_one_letter_code
_entity_poly.pdbx_strand_id
1 'polypeptide(L)'
;MDYLEDEGVNLVRKEVDQAMPELAKAHGRTVDEIMSLPEFADDRAWVERLLMEGATQDINDGMFEAAGGRRTLKAAPGLEAINRELQQICEKEGMIAGGALLKIAAMAKHHSSVPASMARAWAVMAVDDAAGRYTAPPDRPALVRLWRRRGGVAPHFAAHIAFVKMMATPAPGLPALTPEQIARELRKPKSVAWVLGWAEWLRQWATAFRPPRSSSLLLDAQRSLRIVSSVTPEEPPIDRLDRMQLKAAESFQQEYPDFFKPREIAGEFGRAKRQR
;
A
#
# COMPACT_ATOMS: atom_id res chain seq x y z
N MET A 1 8.15 10.05 20.24
CA MET A 1 9.15 9.04 20.64
C MET A 1 9.57 9.27 22.07
N ASP A 2 9.69 10.53 22.49
CA ASP A 2 10.08 10.96 23.83
C ASP A 2 9.24 10.36 24.99
N TYR A 3 7.92 10.15 24.80
CA TYR A 3 7.07 9.54 25.83
C TYR A 3 7.31 8.03 26.06
N LEU A 4 7.78 7.30 25.03
CA LEU A 4 8.09 5.87 25.13
C LEU A 4 9.48 5.64 25.75
N GLU A 5 10.41 6.57 25.54
CA GLU A 5 11.72 6.55 26.19
C GLU A 5 11.59 6.79 27.70
N ASP A 6 10.70 7.71 28.13
CA ASP A 6 10.47 8.00 29.55
C ASP A 6 9.80 6.83 30.31
N GLU A 7 8.85 6.11 29.71
CA GLU A 7 8.26 4.91 30.35
C GLU A 7 9.25 3.75 30.44
N GLY A 8 10.07 3.53 29.41
CA GLY A 8 11.12 2.50 29.41
C GLY A 8 12.17 2.73 30.50
N VAL A 9 12.64 3.97 30.64
CA VAL A 9 13.61 4.36 31.68
C VAL A 9 13.05 4.12 33.09
N ASN A 10 11.76 4.43 33.31
CA ASN A 10 11.13 4.24 34.62
C ASN A 10 10.91 2.75 34.96
N LEU A 11 10.64 1.90 33.97
CA LEU A 11 10.51 0.46 34.17
C LEU A 11 11.86 -0.18 34.53
N VAL A 12 12.92 0.18 33.81
CA VAL A 12 14.29 -0.31 34.09
C VAL A 12 14.74 0.09 35.48
N ARG A 13 14.51 1.35 35.88
CA ARG A 13 14.83 1.80 37.25
C ARG A 13 14.13 0.94 38.29
N LYS A 14 12.85 0.63 38.08
CA LYS A 14 12.07 -0.20 38.99
C LYS A 14 12.59 -1.64 39.07
N GLU A 15 13.04 -2.22 37.97
CA GLU A 15 13.61 -3.58 37.96
C GLU A 15 14.99 -3.63 38.60
N VAL A 16 15.85 -2.63 38.35
CA VAL A 16 17.13 -2.47 39.06
C VAL A 16 16.88 -2.33 40.56
N ASP A 17 15.95 -1.46 40.97
CA ASP A 17 15.60 -1.26 42.37
C ASP A 17 15.05 -2.53 43.04
N GLN A 18 14.47 -3.46 42.27
CA GLN A 18 13.98 -4.77 42.75
C GLN A 18 15.07 -5.84 42.81
N ALA A 19 16.00 -5.86 41.85
CA ALA A 19 17.07 -6.87 41.78
C ALA A 19 18.23 -6.58 42.75
N MET A 20 18.50 -5.29 43.02
CA MET A 20 19.61 -4.86 43.87
C MET A 20 19.54 -5.39 45.32
N PRO A 21 18.37 -5.42 46.00
CA PRO A 21 18.24 -6.03 47.32
C PRO A 21 18.55 -7.53 47.35
N GLU A 22 18.21 -8.28 46.29
CA GLU A 22 18.48 -9.71 46.20
C GLU A 22 19.97 -9.99 46.02
N LEU A 23 20.64 -9.19 45.18
CA LEU A 23 22.08 -9.23 44.99
C LEU A 23 22.83 -8.87 46.29
N ALA A 24 22.40 -7.81 46.98
CA ALA A 24 22.92 -7.39 48.28
C ALA A 24 22.86 -8.51 49.31
N LYS A 25 21.70 -9.15 49.42
CA LYS A 25 21.48 -10.30 50.30
C LYS A 25 22.36 -11.49 49.95
N ALA A 26 22.53 -11.81 48.67
CA ALA A 26 23.35 -12.94 48.21
C ALA A 26 24.84 -12.78 48.57
N HIS A 27 25.33 -11.54 48.63
CA HIS A 27 26.73 -11.23 48.94
C HIS A 27 26.95 -10.81 50.40
N GLY A 28 25.92 -10.85 51.25
CA GLY A 28 26.01 -10.46 52.67
C GLY A 28 26.34 -8.99 52.86
N ARG A 29 25.92 -8.12 51.93
CA ARG A 29 26.18 -6.68 51.92
C ARG A 29 24.87 -5.91 51.91
N THR A 30 24.93 -4.62 52.24
CA THR A 30 23.84 -3.68 52.00
C THR A 30 23.84 -3.21 50.54
N VAL A 31 22.70 -2.71 50.07
CA VAL A 31 22.58 -2.15 48.71
C VAL A 31 23.57 -0.99 48.53
N ASP A 32 23.73 -0.12 49.53
CA ASP A 32 24.67 1.00 49.49
C ASP A 32 26.14 0.53 49.40
N GLU A 33 26.50 -0.55 50.10
CA GLU A 33 27.84 -1.13 50.02
C GLU A 33 28.15 -1.73 48.64
N ILE A 34 27.19 -2.41 48.01
CA ILE A 34 27.36 -2.90 46.63
C ILE A 34 27.45 -1.74 45.64
N MET A 35 26.61 -0.72 45.79
CA MET A 35 26.59 0.46 44.92
C MET A 35 27.84 1.33 45.04
N SER A 36 28.59 1.19 46.15
CA SER A 36 29.85 1.89 46.39
C SER A 36 31.10 1.13 45.92
N LEU A 37 30.94 -0.09 45.39
CA LEU A 37 32.07 -0.87 44.89
C LEU A 37 32.66 -0.22 43.63
N PRO A 38 34.00 -0.03 43.55
CA PRO A 38 34.66 0.55 42.37
C PRO A 38 34.35 -0.19 41.07
N GLU A 39 34.21 -1.52 41.16
CA GLU A 39 33.86 -2.42 40.05
C GLU A 39 32.44 -2.14 39.52
N PHE A 40 31.50 -1.71 40.37
CA PHE A 40 30.14 -1.34 39.97
C PHE A 40 30.02 0.09 39.46
N ALA A 41 30.91 1.01 39.85
CA ALA A 41 30.85 2.40 39.39
C ALA A 41 31.12 2.53 37.88
N ASP A 42 32.07 1.76 37.36
CA ASP A 42 32.39 1.70 35.92
C ASP A 42 31.42 0.78 35.15
N ASP A 43 30.93 -0.31 35.78
CA ASP A 43 29.97 -1.22 35.17
C ASP A 43 28.52 -0.73 35.22
N ARG A 44 28.18 0.26 36.05
CA ARG A 44 26.81 0.77 36.18
C ARG A 44 26.25 1.29 34.87
N ALA A 45 27.02 2.10 34.14
CA ALA A 45 26.58 2.62 32.84
C ALA A 45 26.43 1.48 31.81
N TRP A 46 27.25 0.43 31.92
CA TRP A 46 27.20 -0.74 31.05
C TRP A 46 26.01 -1.65 31.37
N VAL A 47 25.74 -1.91 32.65
CA VAL A 47 24.59 -2.67 33.17
C VAL A 47 23.28 -1.93 32.91
N GLU A 48 23.21 -0.62 33.18
CA GLU A 48 22.05 0.21 32.85
C GLU A 48 21.77 0.16 31.34
N ARG A 49 22.80 0.24 30.49
CA ARG A 49 22.63 0.08 29.04
C ARG A 49 22.14 -1.32 28.65
N LEU A 50 22.71 -2.39 29.21
CA LEU A 50 22.31 -3.77 28.93
C LEU A 50 20.88 -4.07 29.38
N LEU A 51 20.49 -3.53 30.54
CA LEU A 51 19.13 -3.64 31.07
C LEU A 51 18.15 -2.77 30.29
N MET A 52 18.55 -1.58 29.81
CA MET A 52 17.75 -0.77 28.89
C MET A 52 17.57 -1.46 27.54
N GLU A 53 18.62 -2.06 26.99
CA GLU A 53 18.54 -2.85 25.75
C GLU A 53 17.64 -4.08 25.95
N GLY A 54 17.78 -4.80 27.06
CA GLY A 54 16.94 -5.95 27.43
C GLY A 54 15.48 -5.58 27.68
N ALA A 55 15.19 -4.54 28.46
CA ALA A 55 13.84 -4.07 28.73
C ALA A 55 13.17 -3.48 27.47
N THR A 56 13.92 -2.80 26.61
CA THR A 56 13.40 -2.35 25.31
C THR A 56 13.09 -3.55 24.42
N GLN A 57 13.92 -4.59 24.45
CA GLN A 57 13.66 -5.85 23.75
C GLN A 57 12.41 -6.55 24.32
N ASP A 58 12.25 -6.61 25.63
CA ASP A 58 11.13 -7.28 26.32
C ASP A 58 9.82 -6.49 26.21
N ILE A 59 9.86 -5.16 26.20
CA ILE A 59 8.71 -4.30 25.87
C ILE A 59 8.29 -4.52 24.42
N ASN A 60 9.24 -4.60 23.49
CA ASN A 60 8.95 -4.93 22.10
C ASN A 60 8.39 -6.36 21.93
N ASP A 61 8.92 -7.33 22.67
CA ASP A 61 8.49 -8.73 22.65
C ASP A 61 7.14 -8.95 23.39
N GLY A 62 6.80 -8.11 24.38
CA GLY A 62 5.58 -8.21 25.19
C GLY A 62 4.40 -7.37 24.69
N MET A 63 4.64 -6.23 24.04
CA MET A 63 3.58 -5.42 23.42
C MET A 63 3.13 -5.94 22.05
N PHE A 64 4.00 -6.68 21.36
CA PHE A 64 3.70 -7.30 20.07
C PHE A 64 3.97 -8.80 20.14
N GLU A 65 2.99 -9.58 20.63
CA GLU A 65 2.99 -11.01 20.31
C GLU A 65 2.82 -11.16 18.80
N ALA A 66 3.93 -11.29 18.08
CA ALA A 66 3.89 -11.64 16.67
C ALA A 66 3.15 -12.97 16.54
N ALA A 67 2.11 -13.01 15.71
CA ALA A 67 1.39 -14.24 15.40
C ALA A 67 2.40 -15.32 14.96
N GLY A 68 2.66 -16.31 15.83
CA GLY A 68 3.63 -17.40 15.60
C GLY A 68 4.93 -17.37 16.43
N GLY A 69 5.12 -16.41 17.34
CA GLY A 69 6.18 -16.43 18.36
C GLY A 69 7.60 -16.06 17.88
N ARG A 70 8.61 -16.27 18.73
CA ARG A 70 10.00 -15.77 18.58
C ARG A 70 10.73 -16.22 17.31
N ARG A 71 10.37 -17.37 16.73
CA ARG A 71 10.90 -17.84 15.44
C ARG A 71 10.35 -17.03 14.27
N THR A 72 9.09 -16.62 14.33
CA THR A 72 8.47 -15.72 13.34
C THR A 72 9.09 -14.34 13.41
N LEU A 73 9.40 -13.83 14.62
CA LEU A 73 10.09 -12.56 14.79
C LEU A 73 11.50 -12.57 14.17
N LYS A 74 12.26 -13.65 14.37
CA LYS A 74 13.59 -13.85 13.74
C LYS A 74 13.53 -13.99 12.22
N ALA A 75 12.42 -14.51 11.69
CA ALA A 75 12.18 -14.66 10.25
C ALA A 75 11.47 -13.45 9.65
N ALA A 76 11.03 -12.50 10.47
CA ALA A 76 10.33 -11.31 10.00
C ALA A 76 11.29 -10.47 9.14
N PRO A 77 10.82 -9.93 8.00
CA PRO A 77 11.63 -9.02 7.23
C PRO A 77 12.05 -7.84 8.12
N GLY A 78 13.34 -7.52 8.13
CA GLY A 78 13.81 -6.31 8.82
C GLY A 78 13.13 -5.05 8.27
N LEU A 79 13.08 -3.98 9.06
CA LEU A 79 12.40 -2.72 8.70
C LEU A 79 12.81 -2.19 7.33
N GLU A 80 14.08 -2.34 6.94
CA GLU A 80 14.57 -1.97 5.61
C GLU A 80 13.93 -2.80 4.48
N ALA A 81 13.77 -4.11 4.69
CA ALA A 81 13.09 -4.99 3.73
C ALA A 81 11.60 -4.64 3.62
N ILE A 82 10.94 -4.34 4.75
CA ILE A 82 9.55 -3.86 4.78
C ILE A 82 9.44 -2.55 4.01
N ASN A 83 10.32 -1.57 4.26
CA ASN A 83 10.32 -0.29 3.60
C ASN A 83 10.59 -0.40 2.09
N ARG A 84 11.54 -1.25 1.68
CA ARG A 84 11.76 -1.55 0.26
C ARG A 84 10.53 -2.16 -0.40
N GLU A 85 9.87 -3.09 0.27
CA GLU A 85 8.65 -3.70 -0.26
C GLU A 85 7.51 -2.68 -0.36
N LEU A 86 7.32 -1.85 0.67
CA LEU A 86 6.37 -0.74 0.65
C LEU A 86 6.67 0.23 -0.50
N GLN A 87 7.93 0.61 -0.69
CA GLN A 87 8.35 1.50 -1.77
C GLN A 87 8.06 0.87 -3.15
N GLN A 88 8.40 -0.40 -3.35
CA GLN A 88 8.12 -1.11 -4.60
C GLN A 88 6.61 -1.18 -4.91
N ILE A 89 5.79 -1.41 -3.89
CA ILE A 89 4.33 -1.42 -4.02
C ILE A 89 3.84 -0.01 -4.35
N CYS A 90 4.28 1.01 -3.63
CA CYS A 90 3.83 2.39 -3.80
C CYS A 90 4.25 3.01 -5.13
N GLU A 91 5.48 2.77 -5.58
CA GLU A 91 6.03 3.40 -6.78
C GLU A 91 5.55 2.76 -8.08
N LYS A 92 5.26 1.45 -8.06
CA LYS A 92 5.03 0.70 -9.30
C LYS A 92 3.91 -0.32 -9.23
N GLU A 93 4.03 -1.33 -8.38
CA GLU A 93 3.11 -2.48 -8.48
C GLU A 93 1.68 -2.17 -8.03
N GLY A 94 1.54 -1.40 -6.94
CA GLY A 94 0.25 -0.95 -6.43
C GLY A 94 -0.46 -0.05 -7.43
N MET A 95 0.25 0.88 -8.06
CA MET A 95 -0.28 1.75 -9.10
C MET A 95 -0.77 0.97 -10.33
N ILE A 96 -0.07 -0.10 -10.72
CA ILE A 96 -0.50 -1.00 -11.81
C ILE A 96 -1.76 -1.76 -11.43
N ALA A 97 -1.80 -2.31 -10.22
CA ALA A 97 -2.99 -3.03 -9.74
C ALA A 97 -4.20 -2.09 -9.63
N GLY A 98 -4.03 -0.91 -9.02
CA GLY A 98 -5.08 0.11 -8.92
C GLY A 98 -5.54 0.62 -10.28
N GLY A 99 -4.60 0.87 -11.20
CA GLY A 99 -4.91 1.26 -12.57
C GLY A 99 -5.74 0.21 -13.30
N ALA A 100 -5.36 -1.06 -13.23
CA ALA A 100 -6.13 -2.16 -13.81
C ALA A 100 -7.55 -2.22 -13.23
N LEU A 101 -7.71 -2.10 -11.91
CA LEU A 101 -9.01 -2.09 -11.26
C LEU A 101 -9.91 -0.96 -11.79
N LEU A 102 -9.38 0.26 -11.91
CA LEU A 102 -10.13 1.40 -12.45
C LEU A 102 -10.54 1.20 -13.91
N LYS A 103 -9.70 0.59 -14.75
CA LYS A 103 -10.10 0.30 -16.15
C LYS A 103 -11.21 -0.74 -16.22
N ILE A 104 -11.17 -1.78 -15.38
CA ILE A 104 -12.25 -2.78 -15.31
C ILE A 104 -13.55 -2.13 -14.83
N ALA A 105 -13.46 -1.30 -13.77
CA ALA A 105 -14.61 -0.55 -13.27
C ALA A 105 -15.18 0.40 -14.32
N ALA A 106 -14.33 1.13 -15.06
CA ALA A 106 -14.76 2.01 -16.14
C ALA A 106 -15.48 1.26 -17.26
N MET A 107 -14.99 0.09 -17.66
CA MET A 107 -15.69 -0.76 -18.65
C MET A 107 -17.05 -1.20 -18.12
N ALA A 108 -17.11 -1.72 -16.89
CA ALA A 108 -18.35 -2.23 -16.30
C ALA A 108 -19.41 -1.14 -16.10
N LYS A 109 -18.99 0.08 -15.72
CA LYS A 109 -19.87 1.21 -15.41
C LYS A 109 -20.33 1.99 -16.65
N HIS A 110 -19.39 2.28 -17.56
CA HIS A 110 -19.63 3.26 -18.63
C HIS A 110 -19.69 2.65 -20.02
N HIS A 111 -19.18 1.42 -20.21
CA HIS A 111 -18.99 0.81 -21.52
C HIS A 111 -19.47 -0.65 -21.53
N SER A 112 -20.76 -0.85 -21.20
CA SER A 112 -21.35 -2.19 -21.05
C SER A 112 -21.30 -3.07 -22.31
N SER A 113 -21.12 -2.47 -23.50
CA SER A 113 -20.87 -3.19 -24.75
C SER A 113 -19.51 -3.90 -24.80
N VAL A 114 -18.56 -3.50 -23.95
CA VAL A 114 -17.21 -4.07 -23.88
C VAL A 114 -17.09 -4.93 -22.62
N PRO A 115 -16.98 -6.27 -22.73
CA PRO A 115 -16.97 -7.14 -21.57
C PRO A 115 -15.74 -6.91 -20.69
N ALA A 116 -15.95 -6.32 -19.50
CA ALA A 116 -14.88 -5.94 -18.59
C ALA A 116 -14.04 -7.16 -18.15
N SER A 117 -12.73 -7.10 -18.35
CA SER A 117 -11.81 -8.19 -18.00
C SER A 117 -10.39 -7.68 -17.74
N MET A 118 -9.59 -8.49 -17.04
CA MET A 118 -8.17 -8.18 -16.82
C MET A 118 -7.39 -8.08 -18.15
N ALA A 119 -7.79 -8.86 -19.15
CA ALA A 119 -7.14 -8.87 -20.45
C ALA A 119 -7.37 -7.55 -21.21
N ARG A 120 -8.61 -7.04 -21.19
CA ARG A 120 -8.93 -5.73 -21.77
C ARG A 120 -8.35 -4.58 -20.98
N ALA A 121 -8.30 -4.70 -19.65
CA ALA A 121 -7.61 -3.72 -18.81
C ALA A 121 -6.13 -3.62 -19.19
N TRP A 122 -5.44 -4.74 -19.41
CA TRP A 122 -4.07 -4.73 -19.94
C TRP A 122 -3.99 -4.05 -21.30
N ALA A 123 -4.87 -4.37 -22.25
CA ALA A 123 -4.88 -3.76 -23.58
C ALA A 123 -5.00 -2.23 -23.52
N VAL A 124 -5.89 -1.73 -22.65
CA VAL A 124 -6.05 -0.29 -22.37
C VAL A 124 -4.76 0.31 -21.79
N MET A 125 -4.14 -0.37 -20.82
CA MET A 125 -2.88 0.10 -20.23
C MET A 125 -1.73 0.10 -21.24
N ALA A 126 -1.68 -0.89 -22.13
CA ALA A 126 -0.64 -1.01 -23.17
C ALA A 126 -0.73 0.12 -24.20
N VAL A 127 -1.93 0.58 -24.58
CA VAL A 127 -2.05 1.78 -25.44
C VAL A 127 -1.76 3.08 -24.68
N ASP A 128 -2.07 3.14 -23.39
CA ASP A 128 -1.65 4.26 -22.53
C ASP A 128 -0.12 4.35 -22.45
N ASP A 129 0.57 3.20 -22.36
CA ASP A 129 2.04 3.09 -22.36
C ASP A 129 2.66 3.45 -23.71
N ALA A 130 2.10 2.94 -24.81
CA ALA A 130 2.52 3.35 -26.14
C ALA A 130 2.34 4.86 -26.41
N ALA A 131 1.38 5.50 -25.73
CA ALA A 131 1.15 6.95 -25.78
C ALA A 131 1.99 7.75 -24.77
N GLY A 132 2.84 7.10 -23.97
CA GLY A 132 3.68 7.76 -22.96
C GLY A 132 2.92 8.28 -21.74
N ARG A 133 1.70 7.78 -21.48
CA ARG A 133 0.83 8.24 -20.38
C ARG A 133 1.02 7.45 -19.09
N TYR A 134 1.55 6.24 -19.18
CA TYR A 134 1.58 5.28 -18.08
C TYR A 134 2.60 4.17 -18.35
N THR A 135 3.21 3.52 -17.35
CA THR A 135 4.05 2.34 -17.60
C THR A 135 3.27 1.04 -17.36
N ALA A 136 2.88 0.36 -18.43
CA ALA A 136 2.13 -0.89 -18.35
C ALA A 136 3.04 -2.11 -18.13
N PRO A 137 2.50 -3.22 -17.57
CA PRO A 137 3.16 -4.51 -17.66
C PRO A 137 3.41 -4.91 -19.12
N PRO A 138 4.52 -5.61 -19.43
CA PRO A 138 4.90 -5.92 -20.80
C PRO A 138 3.87 -6.78 -21.54
N ASP A 139 3.15 -7.64 -20.81
CA ASP A 139 2.13 -8.52 -21.36
C ASP A 139 1.01 -8.82 -20.35
N ARG A 140 -0.07 -9.44 -20.85
CA ARG A 140 -1.22 -9.88 -20.03
C ARG A 140 -0.78 -10.86 -18.92
N PRO A 141 0.01 -11.92 -19.18
CA PRO A 141 0.49 -12.80 -18.12
C PRO A 141 1.21 -12.07 -16.98
N ALA A 142 2.00 -11.03 -17.26
CA ALA A 142 2.67 -10.20 -16.27
C ALA A 142 1.68 -9.44 -15.41
N LEU A 143 0.64 -8.83 -16.01
CA LEU A 143 -0.43 -8.19 -15.24
C LEU A 143 -1.16 -9.20 -14.35
N VAL A 144 -1.47 -10.40 -14.85
CA VAL A 144 -2.14 -11.44 -14.05
C VAL A 144 -1.26 -11.91 -12.88
N ARG A 145 0.04 -12.11 -13.10
CA ARG A 145 0.98 -12.45 -12.00
C ARG A 145 1.04 -11.35 -10.96
N LEU A 146 1.11 -10.09 -11.40
CA LEU A 146 1.09 -8.93 -10.50
C LEU A 146 -0.22 -8.85 -9.73
N TRP A 147 -1.37 -9.03 -10.39
CA TRP A 147 -2.68 -9.05 -9.74
C TRP A 147 -2.79 -10.14 -8.69
N ARG A 148 -2.26 -11.35 -8.94
CA ARG A 148 -2.25 -12.43 -7.94
C ARG A 148 -1.46 -12.09 -6.67
N ARG A 149 -0.42 -11.26 -6.79
CA ARG A 149 0.41 -10.81 -5.66
C ARG A 149 -0.16 -9.57 -4.97
N ARG A 150 -0.65 -8.60 -5.74
CA ARG A 150 -0.96 -7.24 -5.28
C ARG A 150 -2.43 -6.83 -5.46
N GLY A 151 -3.28 -7.70 -5.99
CA GLY A 151 -4.72 -7.43 -6.17
C GLY A 151 -5.43 -7.09 -4.86
N GLY A 152 -4.94 -7.63 -3.74
CA GLY A 152 -5.47 -7.33 -2.41
C GLY A 152 -5.35 -5.87 -1.99
N VAL A 153 -4.35 -5.13 -2.50
CA VAL A 153 -4.16 -3.70 -2.21
C VAL A 153 -4.67 -2.80 -3.33
N ALA A 154 -5.15 -3.37 -4.44
CA ALA A 154 -5.62 -2.61 -5.61
C ALA A 154 -6.70 -1.56 -5.29
N PRO A 155 -7.70 -1.82 -4.41
CA PRO A 155 -8.73 -0.81 -4.09
C PRO A 155 -8.16 0.48 -3.51
N HIS A 156 -7.16 0.38 -2.64
CA HIS A 156 -6.50 1.54 -2.03
C HIS A 156 -5.75 2.37 -3.08
N PHE A 157 -4.95 1.72 -3.93
CA PHE A 157 -4.23 2.41 -5.00
C PHE A 157 -5.15 3.00 -6.06
N ALA A 158 -6.25 2.31 -6.40
CA ALA A 158 -7.27 2.83 -7.29
C ALA A 158 -7.92 4.11 -6.74
N ALA A 159 -8.22 4.16 -5.44
CA ALA A 159 -8.72 5.37 -4.79
C ALA A 159 -7.71 6.52 -4.83
N HIS A 160 -6.43 6.24 -4.56
CA HIS A 160 -5.36 7.23 -4.70
C HIS A 160 -5.22 7.76 -6.14
N ILE A 161 -5.27 6.87 -7.14
CA ILE A 161 -5.22 7.27 -8.55
C ILE A 161 -6.42 8.16 -8.91
N ALA A 162 -7.63 7.80 -8.46
CA ALA A 162 -8.82 8.61 -8.68
C ALA A 162 -8.69 10.00 -8.05
N PHE A 163 -8.15 10.08 -6.82
CA PHE A 163 -7.89 11.34 -6.14
C PHE A 163 -6.89 12.21 -6.91
N VAL A 164 -5.72 11.65 -7.24
CA VAL A 164 -4.68 12.39 -7.97
C VAL A 164 -5.22 12.92 -9.29
N LYS A 165 -5.99 12.10 -10.03
CA LYS A 165 -6.61 12.52 -11.29
C LYS A 165 -7.63 13.63 -11.12
N MET A 166 -8.53 13.52 -10.13
CA MET A 166 -9.52 14.54 -9.81
C MET A 166 -8.85 15.90 -9.53
N MET A 167 -7.73 15.88 -8.82
CA MET A 167 -6.99 17.10 -8.47
C MET A 167 -6.11 17.63 -9.61
N ALA A 168 -5.58 16.75 -10.46
CA ALA A 168 -4.78 17.11 -11.63
C ALA A 168 -5.62 17.60 -12.82
N THR A 169 -6.91 17.24 -12.87
CA THR A 169 -7.84 17.61 -13.95
C THR A 169 -9.08 18.29 -13.37
N PRO A 170 -8.94 19.50 -12.80
CA PRO A 170 -10.04 20.13 -12.09
C PRO A 170 -11.11 20.66 -13.05
N ALA A 171 -12.26 21.04 -12.48
CA ALA A 171 -13.38 21.60 -13.23
C ALA A 171 -12.97 22.82 -14.08
N PRO A 172 -13.68 23.10 -15.20
CA PRO A 172 -13.39 24.26 -16.05
C PRO A 172 -13.29 25.55 -15.24
N GLY A 173 -12.18 26.29 -15.43
CA GLY A 173 -11.91 27.55 -14.73
C GLY A 173 -11.02 27.42 -13.49
N LEU A 174 -10.62 26.21 -13.09
CA LEU A 174 -9.66 25.99 -12.01
C LEU A 174 -8.28 25.56 -12.54
N PRO A 175 -7.17 26.02 -11.93
CA PRO A 175 -5.84 25.58 -12.30
C PRO A 175 -5.59 24.14 -11.82
N ALA A 176 -5.00 23.32 -12.69
CA ALA A 176 -4.50 22.00 -12.31
C ALA A 176 -3.48 22.12 -11.19
N LEU A 177 -3.59 21.26 -10.17
CA LEU A 177 -2.66 21.26 -9.05
C LEU A 177 -1.33 20.58 -9.43
N THR A 178 -0.22 21.14 -8.96
CA THR A 178 1.10 20.50 -9.06
C THR A 178 1.17 19.25 -8.16
N PRO A 179 2.10 18.31 -8.41
CA PRO A 179 2.30 17.15 -7.54
C PRO A 179 2.46 17.51 -6.05
N GLU A 180 3.18 18.59 -5.73
CA GLU A 180 3.39 19.07 -4.35
C GLU A 180 2.12 19.65 -3.73
N GLN A 181 1.25 20.26 -4.54
CA GLN A 181 -0.06 20.72 -4.10
C GLN A 181 -0.98 19.52 -3.83
N ILE A 182 -1.02 18.52 -4.72
CA ILE A 182 -1.79 17.29 -4.53
C ILE A 182 -1.32 16.55 -3.27
N ALA A 183 -0.02 16.45 -3.04
CA ALA A 183 0.54 15.83 -1.84
C ALA A 183 0.13 16.57 -0.55
N ARG A 184 0.02 17.91 -0.59
CA ARG A 184 -0.49 18.71 0.54
C ARG A 184 -1.99 18.47 0.77
N GLU A 185 -2.78 18.37 -0.30
CA GLU A 185 -4.21 18.06 -0.19
C GLU A 185 -4.45 16.68 0.42
N LEU A 186 -3.63 15.68 0.11
CA LEU A 186 -3.70 14.34 0.72
C LEU A 186 -3.42 14.31 2.23
N ARG A 187 -2.82 15.37 2.80
CA ARG A 187 -2.62 15.48 4.26
C ARG A 187 -3.87 16.01 4.99
N LYS A 188 -4.86 16.51 4.27
CA LYS A 188 -6.09 17.04 4.90
C LYS A 188 -7.01 15.90 5.30
N PRO A 189 -7.61 15.93 6.51
CA PRO A 189 -8.51 14.87 6.97
C PRO A 189 -9.66 14.55 6.00
N LYS A 190 -10.23 15.58 5.35
CA LYS A 190 -11.29 15.42 4.36
C LYS A 190 -10.85 14.61 3.13
N SER A 191 -9.67 14.90 2.60
CA SER A 191 -9.11 14.18 1.45
C SER A 191 -8.77 12.73 1.79
N VAL A 192 -8.25 12.50 3.00
CA VAL A 192 -8.03 11.15 3.52
C VAL A 192 -9.35 10.39 3.61
N ALA A 193 -10.40 11.03 4.13
CA ALA A 193 -11.72 10.43 4.19
C ALA A 193 -12.25 10.02 2.81
N TRP A 194 -12.10 10.87 1.78
CA TRP A 194 -12.47 10.49 0.40
C TRP A 194 -11.72 9.25 -0.09
N VAL A 195 -10.40 9.22 0.06
CA VAL A 195 -9.59 8.06 -0.36
C VAL A 195 -10.01 6.79 0.38
N LEU A 196 -10.29 6.88 1.69
CA LEU A 196 -10.76 5.75 2.49
C LEU A 196 -12.14 5.25 2.05
N GLY A 197 -13.10 6.17 1.88
CA GLY A 197 -14.46 5.85 1.40
C GLY A 197 -14.45 5.20 0.02
N TRP A 198 -13.64 5.74 -0.90
CA TRP A 198 -13.47 5.20 -2.26
C TRP A 198 -12.77 3.85 -2.27
N ALA A 199 -11.74 3.66 -1.44
CA ALA A 199 -11.03 2.39 -1.34
C ALA A 199 -11.97 1.28 -0.85
N GLU A 200 -12.81 1.57 0.15
CA GLU A 200 -13.79 0.62 0.66
C GLU A 200 -14.91 0.35 -0.36
N TRP A 201 -15.40 1.35 -1.08
CA TRP A 201 -16.36 1.12 -2.17
C TRP A 201 -15.77 0.25 -3.28
N LEU A 202 -14.55 0.54 -3.72
CA LEU A 202 -13.85 -0.24 -4.75
C LEU A 202 -13.61 -1.68 -4.30
N ARG A 203 -13.32 -1.90 -3.02
CA ARG A 203 -13.21 -3.22 -2.42
C ARG A 203 -14.54 -3.97 -2.49
N GLN A 204 -15.62 -3.36 -2.01
CA GLN A 204 -16.95 -3.96 -2.02
C GLN A 204 -17.39 -4.29 -3.45
N TRP A 205 -17.20 -3.37 -4.38
CA TRP A 205 -17.48 -3.59 -5.79
C TRP A 205 -16.63 -4.73 -6.37
N ALA A 206 -15.31 -4.73 -6.17
CA ALA A 206 -14.42 -5.75 -6.74
C ALA A 206 -14.65 -7.16 -6.17
N THR A 207 -15.09 -7.25 -4.91
CA THR A 207 -15.42 -8.52 -4.24
C THR A 207 -16.84 -9.01 -4.55
N ALA A 208 -17.72 -8.15 -5.08
CA ALA A 208 -19.03 -8.55 -5.60
C ALA A 208 -19.03 -8.76 -7.12
N PHE A 209 -18.09 -8.15 -7.85
CA PHE A 209 -18.04 -8.17 -9.30
C PHE A 209 -17.48 -9.48 -9.84
N ARG A 210 -18.24 -10.12 -10.75
CA ARG A 210 -17.82 -11.27 -11.54
C ARG A 210 -17.63 -10.85 -13.00
N PRO A 211 -16.40 -10.87 -13.54
CA PRO A 211 -16.18 -10.59 -14.95
C PRO A 211 -17.01 -11.53 -15.85
N PRO A 212 -17.53 -11.07 -17.00
CA PRO A 212 -18.27 -11.92 -17.92
C PRO A 212 -17.43 -13.14 -18.32
N ARG A 213 -18.06 -14.32 -18.34
CA ARG A 213 -17.42 -15.62 -18.66
C ARG A 213 -16.34 -16.07 -17.65
N SER A 214 -16.20 -15.41 -16.50
CA SER A 214 -15.37 -15.86 -15.39
C SER A 214 -16.19 -16.70 -14.41
N SER A 215 -15.61 -17.79 -13.90
CA SER A 215 -16.17 -18.56 -12.78
C SER A 215 -15.84 -17.93 -11.41
N SER A 216 -14.85 -17.04 -11.34
CA SER A 216 -14.40 -16.40 -10.12
C SER A 216 -14.77 -14.92 -10.08
N LEU A 217 -14.92 -14.40 -8.86
CA LEU A 217 -14.96 -12.96 -8.58
C LEU A 217 -13.64 -12.30 -9.01
N LEU A 218 -13.68 -10.98 -9.24
CA LEU A 218 -12.49 -10.21 -9.59
C LEU A 218 -11.47 -10.17 -8.44
N LEU A 219 -11.97 -10.04 -7.21
CA LEU A 219 -11.16 -10.06 -6.00
C LEU A 219 -11.82 -10.96 -4.94
N ASP A 220 -10.99 -11.73 -4.24
CA ASP A 220 -11.42 -12.53 -3.09
C ASP A 220 -11.49 -11.64 -1.85
N ALA A 221 -12.63 -11.65 -1.15
CA ALA A 221 -12.84 -10.88 0.07
C ALA A 221 -11.82 -11.20 1.17
N GLN A 222 -11.33 -12.45 1.25
CA GLN A 222 -10.32 -12.87 2.22
C GLN A 222 -8.92 -12.35 1.88
N ARG A 223 -8.66 -12.07 0.60
CA ARG A 223 -7.36 -11.59 0.11
C ARG A 223 -7.30 -10.09 -0.07
N SER A 224 -8.44 -9.40 0.06
CA SER A 224 -8.50 -7.95 -0.03
C SER A 224 -8.14 -7.30 1.29
N LEU A 225 -7.29 -6.27 1.23
CA LEU A 225 -7.09 -5.36 2.35
C LEU A 225 -8.43 -4.69 2.66
N ARG A 226 -8.86 -4.77 3.92
CA ARG A 226 -9.99 -4.02 4.46
C ARG A 226 -9.44 -2.93 5.36
N ILE A 227 -9.79 -1.67 5.08
CA ILE A 227 -9.44 -0.56 5.95
C ILE A 227 -10.62 -0.31 6.89
N VAL A 228 -10.42 -0.59 8.18
CA VAL A 228 -11.46 -0.34 9.19
C VAL A 228 -11.49 1.17 9.45
N SER A 229 -12.53 1.84 8.98
CA SER A 229 -12.77 3.25 9.23
C SER A 229 -14.27 3.49 9.45
N SER A 230 -14.61 4.59 10.14
CA SER A 230 -15.98 5.06 10.28
C SER A 230 -16.49 5.82 9.04
N VAL A 231 -15.67 5.96 8.00
CA VAL A 231 -16.03 6.68 6.78
C VAL A 231 -17.00 5.83 5.96
N THR A 232 -18.11 6.44 5.56
CA THR A 232 -19.08 5.81 4.67
C THR A 232 -18.45 5.52 3.31
N PRO A 233 -18.58 4.28 2.78
CA PRO A 233 -18.12 3.97 1.44
C PRO A 233 -18.84 4.83 0.38
N GLU A 234 -18.08 5.41 -0.54
CA GLU A 234 -18.61 6.25 -1.62
C GLU A 234 -17.97 5.85 -2.95
N GLU A 235 -18.71 5.92 -4.04
CA GLU A 235 -18.16 5.64 -5.35
C GLU A 235 -17.14 6.71 -5.77
N PRO A 236 -15.91 6.34 -6.17
CA PRO A 236 -14.96 7.31 -6.69
C PRO A 236 -15.41 7.89 -8.04
N PRO A 237 -14.89 9.05 -8.44
CA PRO A 237 -14.99 9.50 -9.83
C PRO A 237 -14.24 8.51 -10.75
N ILE A 238 -15.01 7.64 -11.43
CA ILE A 238 -14.47 6.69 -12.41
C ILE A 238 -14.57 7.32 -13.80
N ASP A 239 -13.42 7.67 -14.37
CA ASP A 239 -13.34 8.23 -15.72
C ASP A 239 -13.87 7.25 -16.78
N ARG A 240 -14.54 7.80 -17.81
CA ARG A 240 -14.80 7.06 -19.04
C ARG A 240 -13.50 6.80 -19.79
N LEU A 241 -13.38 5.61 -20.37
CA LEU A 241 -12.35 5.33 -21.37
C LEU A 241 -12.46 6.32 -22.55
N ASP A 242 -11.33 6.91 -22.95
CA ASP A 242 -11.27 7.72 -24.17
C ASP A 242 -11.38 6.84 -25.43
N ARG A 243 -11.49 7.46 -26.62
CA ARG A 243 -11.67 6.71 -27.88
C ARG A 243 -10.55 5.72 -28.17
N MET A 244 -9.31 6.06 -27.82
CA MET A 244 -8.15 5.19 -28.06
C MET A 244 -8.18 3.99 -27.11
N GLN A 245 -8.50 4.24 -25.83
CA GLN A 245 -8.65 3.21 -24.82
C GLN A 245 -9.83 2.28 -25.14
N LEU A 246 -10.96 2.83 -25.59
CA LEU A 246 -12.12 2.04 -25.98
C LEU A 246 -11.80 1.15 -27.18
N LYS A 247 -11.17 1.69 -28.22
CA LYS A 247 -10.71 0.89 -29.38
C LYS A 247 -9.78 -0.25 -28.95
N ALA A 248 -8.86 0.01 -28.04
CA ALA A 248 -7.96 -1.02 -27.51
C ALA A 248 -8.71 -2.14 -26.78
N ALA A 249 -9.70 -1.78 -25.96
CA ALA A 249 -10.52 -2.74 -25.23
C ALA A 249 -11.41 -3.59 -26.18
N GLU A 250 -11.94 -2.98 -27.23
CA GLU A 250 -12.77 -3.64 -28.25
C GLU A 250 -11.97 -4.58 -29.15
N SER A 251 -10.81 -4.11 -29.63
CA SER A 251 -9.96 -4.84 -30.56
C SER A 251 -9.22 -6.00 -29.90
N PHE A 252 -9.05 -5.98 -28.57
CA PHE A 252 -8.38 -7.07 -27.88
C PHE A 252 -9.29 -8.31 -27.77
N GLN A 253 -8.99 -9.30 -28.61
CA GLN A 253 -9.56 -10.64 -28.52
C GLN A 253 -8.58 -11.57 -27.82
N GLN A 254 -9.03 -12.22 -26.74
CA GLN A 254 -8.20 -13.06 -25.90
C GLN A 254 -7.55 -14.24 -26.65
N GLU A 255 -8.17 -14.68 -27.74
CA GLU A 255 -7.75 -15.81 -28.59
C GLU A 255 -6.62 -15.42 -29.58
N TYR A 256 -6.42 -14.13 -29.85
CA TYR A 256 -5.50 -13.64 -30.87
C TYR A 256 -4.58 -12.51 -30.35
N PRO A 257 -3.81 -12.74 -29.27
CA PRO A 257 -3.01 -11.69 -28.64
C PRO A 257 -1.89 -11.15 -29.55
N ASP A 258 -1.32 -11.98 -30.43
CA ASP A 258 -0.21 -11.60 -31.32
C ASP A 258 -0.61 -10.58 -32.39
N PHE A 259 -1.91 -10.42 -32.62
CA PHE A 259 -2.46 -9.42 -33.56
C PHE A 259 -2.71 -8.07 -32.91
N PHE A 260 -2.64 -7.99 -31.57
CA PHE A 260 -2.83 -6.72 -30.87
C PHE A 260 -1.55 -5.89 -30.92
N LYS A 261 -1.63 -4.72 -31.55
CA LYS A 261 -0.49 -3.82 -31.75
C LYS A 261 -0.72 -2.46 -31.09
N PRO A 262 -0.33 -2.29 -29.81
CA PRO A 262 -0.63 -1.07 -29.05
C PRO A 262 -0.12 0.22 -29.71
N ARG A 263 1.07 0.17 -30.32
CA ARG A 263 1.69 1.34 -30.97
C ARG A 263 0.94 1.78 -32.24
N GLU A 264 0.38 0.85 -33.00
CA GLU A 264 -0.41 1.19 -34.19
C GLU A 264 -1.70 1.91 -33.77
N ILE A 265 -2.40 1.36 -32.77
CA ILE A 265 -3.60 2.00 -32.20
C ILE A 265 -3.25 3.38 -31.64
N ALA A 266 -2.21 3.53 -30.82
CA ALA A 266 -1.81 4.84 -30.29
C ALA A 266 -1.44 5.84 -31.41
N GLY A 267 -0.75 5.37 -32.45
CA GLY A 267 -0.33 6.18 -33.60
C GLY A 267 -1.49 6.73 -34.42
N GLU A 268 -2.57 5.97 -34.62
CA GLU A 268 -3.77 6.42 -35.33
C GLU A 268 -4.41 7.65 -34.65
N PHE A 269 -4.50 7.65 -33.32
CA PHE A 269 -5.09 8.76 -32.57
C PHE A 269 -4.11 9.92 -32.33
N GLY A 270 -2.80 9.66 -32.31
CA GLY A 270 -1.78 10.70 -32.27
C GLY A 270 -1.72 11.56 -33.55
N ARG A 271 -1.94 10.95 -34.72
CA ARG A 271 -1.99 11.65 -36.01
C ARG A 271 -3.26 12.49 -36.18
N ALA A 272 -4.41 12.00 -35.70
CA ALA A 272 -5.68 12.72 -35.77
C ALA A 272 -5.69 14.05 -34.98
N LYS A 273 -4.81 14.20 -33.96
CA LYS A 273 -4.64 15.45 -33.19
C LYS A 273 -3.80 16.52 -33.89
N ARG A 274 -3.00 16.18 -34.92
CA ARG A 274 -2.16 17.13 -35.66
C ARG A 274 -2.81 17.70 -36.91
N GLN A 275 -3.98 17.17 -37.30
CA GLN A 275 -4.74 17.59 -38.48
C GLN A 275 -5.99 18.44 -38.15
N ARG A 276 -6.10 18.89 -36.90
CA ARG A 276 -7.09 19.85 -36.41
C ARG A 276 -6.37 21.00 -35.74
#